data_AF-A0A1E4CRI1-F1
#
_entry.id   AF-A0A1E4CRI1-F1
#
_cell.length_a   1.000
_cell.length_b   1.000
_cell.length_c   1.000
_cell.angle_alpha   90.00
_cell.angle_beta   90.00
_cell.angle_gamma   90.00
#
_symmetry.space_group_name_H-M   'P 1'
#
loop_
_entity.id
_entity.type
_entity.pdbx_description
1 polymer ?
#
loop_
_entity_poly.entity_id
_entity_poly.type
_entity_poly.pdbx_seq_one_letter_code
_entity_poly.pdbx_strand_id
1 'polypeptide(L)'
;MPPPDGHVPDAPRPGVDRGDGRDTRGRYATGQENKPWVDKEQLGLAHYAEDNDVEVTTTQVRVDYPGSPQNARKYDGLVVNGDGENTYDGIEIKSGGALAKYLQPGNTQYQFDNAVNAGTPARGTLDGNEILVTRVIIREEP
;
A
#
# COMPACT_ATOMS: atom_id res chain seq x y z
N MET A 1 57.31 2.91 9.50
CA MET A 1 56.11 2.19 9.03
C MET A 1 54.93 2.68 9.85
N PRO A 2 53.90 3.29 9.23
CA PRO A 2 52.64 3.60 9.91
C PRO A 2 51.83 2.29 10.13
N PRO A 3 50.96 2.21 11.15
CA PRO A 3 50.15 1.02 11.39
C PRO A 3 49.04 0.87 10.32
N PRO A 4 48.52 -0.35 10.09
CA PRO A 4 47.53 -0.61 9.06
C PRO A 4 46.18 0.01 9.42
N ASP A 5 45.55 0.62 8.41
CA ASP A 5 44.21 1.19 8.46
C ASP A 5 43.19 0.15 8.92
N GLY A 6 42.90 0.15 10.23
CA GLY A 6 41.73 -0.50 10.77
C GLY A 6 40.50 0.23 10.26
N HIS A 7 39.76 -0.39 9.34
CA HIS A 7 38.40 0.04 9.01
C HIS A 7 37.59 0.04 10.31
N VAL A 8 37.42 1.22 10.88
CA VAL A 8 36.57 1.42 12.06
C VAL A 8 35.16 1.11 11.56
N PRO A 9 34.44 0.11 12.11
CA PRO A 9 33.02 -0.02 11.79
C PRO A 9 32.38 1.30 12.19
N ASP A 10 31.71 1.93 11.22
CA ASP A 10 31.04 3.22 11.39
C ASP A 10 30.32 3.23 12.74
N ALA A 11 30.79 4.06 13.67
CA ALA A 11 30.17 4.17 14.98
C ALA A 11 28.67 4.50 14.77
N PRO A 12 27.75 3.92 15.55
CA PRO A 12 26.32 4.09 15.35
C PRO A 12 25.98 5.59 15.32
N ARG A 13 25.72 6.10 14.11
CA ARG A 13 25.43 7.52 13.88
C ARG A 13 24.01 7.77 14.40
N PRO A 14 23.84 8.54 15.50
CA PRO A 14 22.53 8.84 16.03
C PRO A 14 21.75 9.65 15.00
N GLY A 15 20.49 9.34 14.80
CA GLY A 15 19.63 10.06 13.86
C GLY A 15 19.83 9.74 12.37
N VAL A 16 20.71 8.82 11.98
CA VAL A 16 20.82 8.36 10.58
C VAL A 16 19.97 7.11 10.39
N ASP A 17 19.02 7.17 9.46
CA ASP A 17 18.10 6.07 9.15
C ASP A 17 18.86 4.82 8.67
N ARG A 18 18.56 3.67 9.28
CA ARG A 18 19.08 2.35 8.93
C ARG A 18 18.31 1.71 7.77
N GLY A 19 17.30 2.38 7.21
CA GLY A 19 16.44 1.88 6.15
C GLY A 19 15.07 1.38 6.64
N ASP A 20 14.72 1.65 7.89
CA ASP A 20 13.43 1.30 8.50
C ASP A 20 12.77 2.48 9.24
N GLY A 21 13.22 3.70 8.97
CA GLY A 21 12.79 4.94 9.62
C GLY A 21 13.38 5.14 11.02
N ARG A 22 14.27 4.24 11.47
CA ARG A 22 14.92 4.31 12.77
C ARG A 22 16.43 4.42 12.64
N ASP A 23 17.02 5.13 13.58
CA ASP A 23 18.45 5.19 13.74
C ASP A 23 19.02 3.88 14.30
N THR A 24 20.34 3.79 14.29
CA THR A 24 21.11 2.65 14.84
C THR A 24 20.85 2.37 16.34
N ARG A 25 20.10 3.23 17.03
CA ARG A 25 19.69 3.10 18.44
C ARG A 25 18.19 2.78 18.60
N GLY A 26 17.49 2.50 17.50
CA GLY A 26 16.05 2.22 17.48
C GLY A 26 15.15 3.44 17.70
N ARG A 27 15.73 4.65 17.74
CA ARG A 27 14.99 5.92 17.82
C ARG A 27 14.64 6.38 16.41
N TYR A 28 13.73 7.34 16.27
CA TYR A 28 13.47 7.92 14.95
C TYR A 28 14.69 8.67 14.44
N ALA A 29 15.01 8.44 13.16
CA ALA A 29 16.05 9.19 12.48
C ALA A 29 15.67 10.68 12.39
N THR A 30 16.67 11.56 12.37
CA THR A 30 16.46 13.00 12.30
C THR A 30 15.88 13.37 10.93
N GLY A 31 14.78 14.12 10.90
CA GLY A 31 14.09 14.47 9.65
C GLY A 31 13.04 13.45 9.19
N GLN A 32 12.75 12.41 9.99
CA GLN A 32 11.56 11.60 9.80
C GLN A 32 10.31 12.44 10.09
N GLU A 33 9.60 12.84 9.04
CA GLU A 33 8.31 13.55 9.11
C GLU A 33 7.17 12.60 9.51
N ASN A 34 7.34 11.30 9.25
CA ASN A 34 6.32 10.28 9.39
C ASN A 34 6.32 9.64 10.77
N LYS A 35 5.57 10.26 11.68
CA LYS A 35 5.37 9.77 13.04
C LYS A 35 4.35 8.61 13.04
N PRO A 36 4.44 7.61 13.94
CA PRO A 36 3.63 6.38 13.90
C PRO A 36 2.11 6.57 14.02
N TRP A 37 1.68 7.74 14.46
CA TRP A 37 0.27 8.09 14.60
C TRP A 37 -0.30 8.77 13.34
N VAL A 38 0.52 8.96 12.31
CA VAL A 38 0.03 9.41 11.00
C VAL A 38 -0.71 8.25 10.36
N ASP A 39 -1.98 8.48 10.04
CA ASP A 39 -2.79 7.55 9.28
C ASP A 39 -2.28 7.51 7.83
N LYS A 40 -1.45 6.51 7.54
CA LYS A 40 -0.83 6.34 6.22
C LYS A 40 -1.85 5.99 5.15
N GLU A 41 -2.94 5.32 5.52
CA GLU A 41 -4.03 5.00 4.60
C GLU A 41 -4.70 6.30 4.13
N GLN A 42 -5.16 7.13 5.08
CA GLN A 42 -5.80 8.40 4.76
C GLN A 42 -4.88 9.34 3.98
N LEU A 43 -3.61 9.44 4.37
CA LEU A 43 -2.62 10.28 3.69
C LEU A 43 -2.39 9.81 2.25
N GLY A 44 -2.19 8.50 2.05
CA GLY A 44 -1.95 7.93 0.72
C GLY A 44 -3.16 8.08 -0.21
N LEU A 45 -4.39 7.95 0.31
CA LEU A 45 -5.61 8.20 -0.45
C LEU A 45 -5.76 9.68 -0.80
N ALA A 46 -5.46 10.59 0.12
CA ALA A 46 -5.50 12.03 -0.14
C ALA A 46 -4.49 12.44 -1.22
N HIS A 47 -3.25 11.95 -1.13
CA HIS A 47 -2.24 12.19 -2.17
C HIS A 47 -2.67 11.58 -3.51
N TYR A 48 -3.28 10.39 -3.53
CA TYR A 48 -3.80 9.80 -4.77
C TYR A 48 -4.89 10.65 -5.41
N ALA A 49 -5.83 11.14 -4.60
CA ALA A 49 -6.89 12.04 -5.06
C ALA A 49 -6.32 13.33 -5.67
N GLU A 50 -5.35 13.96 -4.99
CA GLU A 50 -4.70 15.19 -5.46
C GLU A 50 -3.88 14.97 -6.74
N ASP A 51 -3.05 13.92 -6.79
CA ASP A 51 -2.17 13.64 -7.93
C ASP A 51 -2.95 13.33 -9.21
N ASN A 52 -4.16 12.78 -9.09
CA ASN A 52 -4.96 12.32 -10.23
C ASN A 52 -6.19 13.18 -10.50
N ASP A 53 -6.46 14.21 -9.67
CA ASP A 53 -7.66 15.06 -9.73
C ASP A 53 -8.97 14.24 -9.75
N VAL A 54 -9.07 13.30 -8.81
CA VAL A 54 -10.21 12.35 -8.69
C VAL A 54 -10.79 12.34 -7.30
N GLU A 55 -12.09 12.03 -7.23
CA GLU A 55 -12.75 11.75 -5.96
C GLU A 55 -12.52 10.28 -5.56
N VAL A 56 -12.07 10.06 -4.32
CA VAL A 56 -11.84 8.73 -3.77
C VAL A 56 -12.89 8.41 -2.73
N THR A 57 -13.63 7.32 -2.93
CA THR A 57 -14.54 6.76 -1.95
C THR A 57 -13.74 5.96 -0.92
N THR A 58 -13.74 6.41 0.34
CA THR A 58 -13.00 5.76 1.45
C THR A 58 -13.83 4.71 2.20
N THR A 59 -15.06 4.44 1.75
CA THR A 59 -15.90 3.39 2.32
C THR A 59 -15.32 2.03 1.92
N GLN A 60 -14.80 1.29 2.90
CA GLN A 60 -14.24 -0.03 2.65
C GLN A 60 -15.33 -1.05 2.28
N VAL A 61 -15.36 -1.44 1.01
CA VAL A 61 -16.27 -2.47 0.47
C VAL A 61 -15.57 -3.81 0.42
N ARG A 62 -16.29 -4.88 0.82
CA ARG A 62 -15.85 -6.26 0.63
C ARG A 62 -16.20 -6.70 -0.79
N VAL A 63 -15.21 -7.11 -1.56
CA VAL A 63 -15.37 -7.61 -2.93
C VAL A 63 -14.77 -8.99 -3.13
N ASP A 64 -15.37 -9.81 -3.98
CA ASP A 64 -14.91 -11.19 -4.20
C ASP A 64 -15.20 -11.68 -5.63
N TYR A 65 -14.58 -12.79 -6.02
CA TYR A 65 -14.89 -13.50 -7.25
C TYR A 65 -14.83 -15.03 -7.03
N PRO A 66 -15.55 -15.83 -7.84
CA PRO A 66 -15.55 -17.29 -7.68
C PRO A 66 -14.15 -17.90 -7.79
N GLY A 67 -13.77 -18.71 -6.81
CA GLY A 67 -12.46 -19.38 -6.79
C GLY A 67 -11.30 -18.48 -6.37
N SER A 68 -11.57 -17.31 -5.78
CA SER A 68 -10.54 -16.43 -5.25
C SER A 68 -9.64 -17.14 -4.21
N PRO A 69 -8.37 -16.75 -4.10
CA PRO A 69 -7.39 -17.40 -3.21
C PRO A 69 -7.59 -17.08 -1.72
N GLN A 70 -8.54 -16.22 -1.40
CA GLN A 70 -8.87 -15.79 -0.05
C GLN A 70 -10.36 -15.47 0.06
N ASN A 71 -10.86 -15.41 1.29
CA ASN A 71 -12.28 -15.10 1.55
C ASN A 71 -12.52 -13.58 1.39
N ALA A 72 -12.56 -13.10 0.14
CA ALA A 72 -12.72 -11.72 -0.33
C ALA A 72 -11.58 -10.74 0.00
N ARG A 73 -11.64 -9.58 -0.66
CA ARG A 73 -10.74 -8.43 -0.51
C ARG A 73 -11.50 -7.20 -0.02
N LYS A 74 -10.80 -6.33 0.71
CA LYS A 74 -11.21 -4.95 0.98
C LYS A 74 -10.08 -4.05 0.51
N TYR A 75 -10.44 -2.93 -0.08
CA TYR A 75 -9.51 -1.89 -0.51
C TYR A 75 -9.68 -0.67 0.38
N ASP A 76 -8.61 0.10 0.52
CA ASP A 76 -8.56 1.31 1.34
C ASP A 76 -9.40 2.43 0.70
N GLY A 77 -9.38 2.50 -0.63
CA GLY A 77 -10.22 3.41 -1.41
C GLY A 77 -10.74 2.79 -2.70
N LEU A 78 -11.77 3.43 -3.26
CA LEU A 78 -12.34 3.11 -4.57
C LEU A 78 -12.43 4.38 -5.40
N VAL A 79 -12.12 4.28 -6.70
CA VAL A 79 -12.31 5.37 -7.67
C VAL A 79 -13.04 4.84 -8.90
N VAL A 80 -14.02 5.59 -9.40
CA VAL A 80 -14.75 5.21 -10.63
C VAL A 80 -13.80 5.25 -11.81
N ASN A 81 -13.81 4.21 -12.65
CA ASN A 81 -12.73 3.98 -13.60
C ASN A 81 -13.16 3.94 -15.08
N GLY A 82 -14.46 4.06 -15.35
CA GLY A 82 -15.01 4.18 -16.70
C GLY A 82 -15.00 2.92 -17.56
N ASP A 83 -14.57 1.76 -17.03
CA ASP A 83 -14.55 0.48 -17.75
C ASP A 83 -15.96 -0.05 -18.06
N GLY A 84 -16.98 0.46 -17.37
CA GLY A 84 -18.37 0.12 -17.54
C GLY A 84 -19.25 0.81 -16.51
N GLU A 85 -20.51 0.36 -16.41
CA GLU A 85 -21.41 0.83 -15.38
C GLU A 85 -20.98 0.28 -14.00
N ASN A 86 -20.91 1.15 -12.99
CA ASN A 86 -20.52 0.81 -11.62
C ASN A 86 -19.16 0.09 -11.50
N THR A 87 -18.20 0.45 -12.35
CA THR A 87 -16.84 -0.09 -12.31
C THR A 87 -15.87 0.84 -11.58
N TYR A 88 -14.99 0.25 -10.78
CA TYR A 88 -14.06 0.93 -9.90
C TYR A 88 -12.65 0.36 -10.02
N ASP A 89 -11.65 1.20 -9.80
CA ASP A 89 -10.32 0.79 -9.40
C ASP A 89 -10.28 0.69 -7.86
N GLY A 90 -9.76 -0.42 -7.35
CA GLY A 90 -9.48 -0.59 -5.93
C GLY A 90 -8.10 -0.04 -5.58
N ILE A 91 -8.01 0.85 -4.60
CA ILE A 91 -6.77 1.46 -4.16
C ILE A 91 -6.33 0.80 -2.85
N GLU A 92 -5.08 0.34 -2.81
CA GLU A 92 -4.45 -0.20 -1.62
C GLU A 92 -3.15 0.56 -1.32
N ILE A 93 -3.10 1.15 -0.14
CA ILE A 93 -1.95 1.87 0.38
C ILE A 93 -1.03 0.90 1.14
N LYS A 94 0.26 0.92 0.80
CA LYS A 94 1.30 0.16 1.51
C LYS A 94 2.31 1.13 2.11
N SER A 95 2.67 0.93 3.38
CA SER A 95 3.71 1.71 4.06
C SER A 95 4.63 0.81 4.89
N GLY A 96 5.79 1.31 5.31
CA GLY A 96 6.64 0.65 6.30
C GLY A 96 7.05 -0.80 5.94
N GLY A 97 7.32 -1.07 4.67
CA GLY A 97 7.69 -2.41 4.17
C GLY A 97 6.51 -3.36 3.94
N ALA A 98 5.26 -2.89 4.07
CA ALA A 98 4.08 -3.68 3.74
C ALA A 98 4.05 -4.10 2.27
N LEU A 99 4.63 -3.30 1.36
CA LEU A 99 4.75 -3.64 -0.05
C LEU A 99 5.60 -4.91 -0.25
N ALA A 100 6.74 -5.01 0.43
CA ALA A 100 7.60 -6.19 0.34
C ALA A 100 6.88 -7.47 0.80
N LYS A 101 6.06 -7.39 1.86
CA LYS A 101 5.23 -8.52 2.33
C LYS A 101 4.11 -8.87 1.36
N TYR A 102 3.50 -7.86 0.76
CA TYR A 102 2.47 -8.03 -0.27
C TYR A 102 3.03 -8.80 -1.48
N LEU A 103 4.24 -8.46 -1.94
CA LEU A 103 4.88 -9.09 -3.09
C LEU A 103 5.48 -10.49 -2.82
N GLN A 104 5.37 -11.01 -1.59
CA GLN A 104 5.94 -12.33 -1.28
C GLN A 104 5.23 -13.46 -2.04
N PRO A 105 5.97 -14.50 -2.47
CA PRO A 105 5.38 -15.70 -3.06
C PRO A 105 4.31 -16.32 -2.14
N GLY A 106 3.15 -16.64 -2.70
CA GLY A 106 2.03 -17.22 -1.94
C GLY A 106 1.17 -16.19 -1.20
N ASN A 107 1.47 -14.89 -1.29
CA ASN A 107 0.58 -13.87 -0.76
C ASN A 107 -0.76 -13.89 -1.53
N THR A 108 -1.85 -14.21 -0.83
CA THR A 108 -3.17 -14.38 -1.42
C THR A 108 -3.81 -13.06 -1.84
N GLN A 109 -3.45 -11.93 -1.22
CA GLN A 109 -3.89 -10.61 -1.68
C GLN A 109 -3.27 -10.27 -3.03
N TYR A 110 -1.95 -10.46 -3.17
CA TYR A 110 -1.27 -10.26 -4.45
C TYR A 110 -1.84 -11.16 -5.56
N GLN A 111 -2.14 -12.43 -5.25
CA GLN A 111 -2.78 -13.34 -6.20
C GLN A 111 -4.19 -12.88 -6.58
N PHE A 112 -4.97 -12.39 -5.60
CA PHE A 112 -6.30 -11.84 -5.84
C PHE A 112 -6.24 -10.62 -6.75
N ASP A 113 -5.41 -9.64 -6.37
CA ASP A 113 -5.30 -8.35 -7.05
C ASP A 113 -4.76 -8.53 -8.48
N ASN A 114 -3.86 -9.50 -8.71
CA ASN A 114 -3.42 -9.87 -10.06
C ASN A 114 -4.50 -10.52 -10.92
N ALA A 115 -5.36 -11.35 -10.35
CA ALA A 115 -6.46 -11.94 -11.11
C ALA A 115 -7.44 -10.86 -11.57
N VAL A 116 -7.71 -9.87 -10.71
CA VAL A 116 -8.51 -8.68 -11.05
C VAL A 116 -7.84 -7.91 -12.19
N ASN A 117 -6.57 -7.55 -12.04
CA ASN A 117 -5.80 -6.85 -13.09
C ASN A 117 -5.65 -7.66 -14.39
N ALA A 118 -5.78 -8.99 -14.35
CA ALA A 118 -5.82 -9.87 -15.51
C ALA A 118 -7.22 -9.99 -16.15
N GLY A 119 -8.21 -9.24 -15.66
CA GLY A 119 -9.56 -9.17 -16.22
C GLY A 119 -10.59 -10.07 -15.53
N THR A 120 -10.37 -10.48 -14.28
CA THR A 120 -11.38 -11.17 -13.45
C THR A 120 -12.06 -10.18 -12.51
N PRO A 121 -13.25 -9.61 -12.83
CA PRO A 121 -13.83 -8.57 -11.99
C PRO A 121 -14.24 -9.11 -10.62
N ALA A 122 -13.87 -8.39 -9.56
CA ALA A 122 -14.33 -8.66 -8.21
C ALA A 122 -15.65 -7.90 -7.94
N ARG A 123 -16.63 -8.58 -7.36
CA ARG A 123 -17.99 -8.07 -7.12
C ARG A 123 -18.19 -7.72 -5.66
N GLY A 124 -18.85 -6.61 -5.37
CA GLY A 124 -19.30 -6.26 -4.03
C GLY A 124 -20.51 -5.34 -4.05
N THR A 125 -20.81 -4.75 -2.89
CA THR A 125 -21.94 -3.83 -2.76
C THR A 125 -21.51 -2.53 -2.08
N LEU A 126 -21.77 -1.40 -2.73
CA LEU A 126 -21.56 -0.05 -2.20
C LEU A 126 -22.91 0.67 -2.20
N ASP A 127 -23.33 1.16 -1.03
CA ASP A 127 -24.61 1.87 -0.84
C ASP A 127 -25.82 1.14 -1.42
N GLY A 128 -25.83 -0.19 -1.31
CA GLY A 128 -26.90 -1.06 -1.82
C GLY A 128 -26.84 -1.37 -3.31
N ASN A 129 -25.89 -0.78 -4.06
CA ASN A 129 -25.67 -1.05 -5.48
C ASN A 129 -24.54 -2.06 -5.68
N GLU A 130 -24.71 -2.96 -6.65
CA GLU A 130 -23.61 -3.82 -7.07
C GLU A 130 -22.50 -2.98 -7.70
N ILE A 131 -21.26 -3.26 -7.32
CA ILE A 131 -20.07 -2.66 -7.91
C ILE A 131 -19.12 -3.74 -8.43
N LEU A 132 -18.33 -3.38 -9.43
CA LEU A 132 -17.25 -4.19 -9.96
C LEU A 132 -15.92 -3.50 -9.73
N VAL A 133 -14.96 -4.19 -9.11
CA VAL A 133 -13.57 -3.78 -9.14
C VAL A 133 -12.89 -4.50 -10.30
N THR A 134 -12.42 -3.74 -11.29
CA THR A 134 -11.82 -4.28 -12.52
C THR A 134 -10.32 -4.07 -12.60
N ARG A 135 -9.77 -3.15 -11.80
CA ARG A 135 -8.32 -3.02 -11.59
C ARG A 135 -7.99 -2.69 -10.15
N VAL A 136 -6.75 -2.95 -9.77
CA VAL A 136 -6.20 -2.68 -8.45
C VAL A 136 -4.94 -1.84 -8.59
N ILE A 137 -4.90 -0.74 -7.86
CA ILE A 137 -3.81 0.21 -7.78
C ILE A 137 -3.13 0.03 -6.43
N ILE A 138 -1.86 -0.36 -6.45
CA ILE A 138 -1.02 -0.39 -5.26
C ILE A 138 -0.23 0.91 -5.21
N ARG A 139 -0.40 1.68 -4.14
CA ARG A 139 0.35 2.90 -3.90
C ARG A 139 1.21 2.75 -2.65
N GLU A 140 2.48 3.08 -2.76
CA GLU A 140 3.36 3.13 -1.60
C GLU A 140 3.32 4.54 -1.00
N GLU A 141 3.09 4.62 0.31
CA GLU A 141 3.14 5.86 1.08
C GLU A 141 4.34 5.76 2.05
N PRO A 142 5.40 6.58 1.85
CA PRO A 142 6.64 6.52 2.64
C PRO A 142 6.45 6.99 4.08
#